data_AF-A0A6P0HRW7-F1
#
_entry.id   AF-A0A6P0HRW7-F1
#
_cell.length_a   1.000
_cell.length_b   1.000
_cell.length_c   1.000
_cell.angle_alpha   90.00
_cell.angle_beta   90.00
_cell.angle_gamma   90.00
#
_symmetry.space_group_name_H-M   'P 1'
#
loop_
_entity.id
_entity.type
_entity.pdbx_description
1 polymer ?
#
loop_
_entity_poly.entity_id
_entity_poly.type
_entity_poly.pdbx_seq_one_letter_code
_entity_poly.pdbx_strand_id
1 'polypeptide(L)'
;DITPTTYTWDFGDGTTTTTTTPGAPYPDLDITHTYTRTGTYPTRLTTTWTADFRVNNGPWQRVNGTVDMPSPTTDLQVREATPVLTD
;
A
#
# COMPACT_ATOMS: atom_id res chain seq x y z
N ASP A 1 5.86 4.50 -21.88
CA ASP A 1 5.20 3.55 -20.97
C ASP A 1 5.15 4.14 -19.57
N ILE A 2 4.15 3.79 -18.77
CA ILE A 2 4.02 4.20 -17.37
C ILE A 2 3.83 2.94 -16.54
N THR A 3 4.71 2.72 -15.57
CA THR A 3 4.79 1.45 -14.84
C THR A 3 4.84 1.72 -13.32
N PRO A 4 3.99 1.06 -12.53
CA PRO A 4 4.09 1.12 -11.08
C PRO A 4 5.31 0.32 -10.64
N THR A 5 6.04 0.83 -9.65
CA THR A 5 7.32 0.24 -9.22
C THR A 5 7.36 -0.07 -7.74
N THR A 6 6.63 0.72 -6.94
CA THR A 6 6.67 0.62 -5.49
C THR A 6 5.29 0.90 -4.92
N TYR A 7 4.93 0.17 -3.87
CA TYR A 7 3.67 0.28 -3.15
C TYR A 7 4.00 0.46 -1.67
N THR A 8 3.74 1.65 -1.14
CA THR A 8 3.98 2.00 0.27
C THR A 8 2.67 2.06 1.03
N TRP A 9 2.51 1.14 1.96
CA TRP A 9 1.39 1.04 2.89
C TRP A 9 1.69 1.85 4.14
N ASP A 10 0.79 2.77 4.48
CA ASP A 10 0.73 3.45 5.78
C ASP A 10 -0.44 2.87 6.56
N PHE A 11 -0.16 2.27 7.72
CA PHE A 11 -1.16 1.58 8.53
C PHE A 11 -1.90 2.49 9.51
N GLY A 12 -1.55 3.79 9.57
CA GLY A 12 -2.18 4.77 10.45
C GLY A 12 -1.77 4.70 11.92
N ASP A 13 -0.90 3.75 12.29
CA ASP A 13 -0.34 3.60 13.65
C ASP A 13 1.10 4.12 13.77
N GLY A 14 1.60 4.79 12.73
CA GLY A 14 2.96 5.30 12.61
C GLY A 14 3.94 4.33 11.96
N THR A 15 3.49 3.13 11.58
CA THR A 15 4.30 2.17 10.82
C THR A 15 3.94 2.15 9.35
N THR A 16 4.93 1.81 8.52
CA THR A 16 4.77 1.67 7.07
C THR A 16 5.42 0.40 6.57
N THR A 17 4.99 -0.07 5.41
CA THR A 17 5.62 -1.18 4.69
C THR A 17 5.67 -0.88 3.20
N THR A 18 6.82 -1.14 2.59
CA THR A 18 7.05 -0.91 1.17
C THR A 18 7.25 -2.23 0.44
N THR A 19 6.56 -2.40 -0.70
CA THR A 19 6.59 -3.61 -1.51
C THR A 19 6.73 -3.29 -3.00
N THR A 20 7.14 -4.27 -3.79
CA THR A 20 7.22 -4.18 -5.26
C THR A 20 6.00 -4.76 -5.97
N THR A 21 5.08 -5.37 -5.21
CA THR A 21 3.82 -5.94 -5.68
C THR A 21 2.65 -5.22 -5.02
N PRO A 22 1.50 -5.08 -5.70
CA PRO A 22 0.32 -4.43 -5.12
C PRO A 22 -0.34 -5.21 -3.97
N GLY A 23 0.10 -6.44 -3.70
CA GLY A 23 -0.61 -7.39 -2.85
C GLY A 23 -1.81 -8.00 -3.58
N ALA A 24 -2.69 -8.65 -2.81
CA ALA A 24 -3.90 -9.29 -3.32
C ALA A 24 -5.13 -8.87 -2.50
N PRO A 25 -6.33 -8.90 -3.10
CA PRO A 25 -7.57 -8.63 -2.37
C PRO A 25 -7.82 -9.73 -1.33
N TYR A 26 -8.41 -9.35 -0.19
CA TYR A 26 -8.89 -10.32 0.80
C TYR A 26 -9.75 -11.41 0.12
N PRO A 27 -9.56 -12.70 0.45
CA PRO A 27 -8.85 -13.25 1.61
C PRO A 27 -7.36 -13.54 1.41
N ASP A 28 -6.77 -13.17 0.29
CA ASP A 28 -5.35 -13.42 0.02
C ASP A 28 -4.49 -12.46 0.88
N LEU A 29 -3.89 -13.00 1.93
CA LEU A 29 -3.20 -12.26 3.00
C LEU A 29 -1.77 -11.84 2.63
N ASP A 30 -1.56 -11.31 1.42
CA ASP A 30 -0.23 -10.98 0.90
C ASP A 30 0.44 -9.83 1.67
N ILE A 31 -0.36 -8.87 2.15
CA ILE A 31 0.08 -7.75 2.98
C ILE A 31 -0.72 -7.80 4.28
N THR A 32 -0.05 -8.08 5.39
CA THR A 32 -0.65 -8.12 6.73
C THR A 32 0.07 -7.18 7.68
N HIS A 33 -0.68 -6.61 8.62
CA HIS A 33 -0.14 -5.79 9.70
C HIS A 33 -0.80 -6.13 11.03
N THR A 34 -0.03 -6.07 12.12
CA THR A 34 -0.51 -6.37 13.46
C THR A 34 -0.64 -5.10 14.29
N TYR A 35 -1.88 -4.74 14.64
CA TYR A 35 -2.16 -3.62 15.53
C TYR A 35 -2.08 -4.05 17.00
N THR A 36 -1.30 -3.32 17.79
CA THR A 36 -1.07 -3.65 19.21
C THR A 36 -2.06 -2.97 20.17
N ARG A 37 -2.89 -2.04 19.67
CA ARG A 37 -3.85 -1.29 20.46
C ARG A 37 -5.19 -1.22 19.73
N THR A 38 -6.27 -1.17 20.49
CA THR A 38 -7.61 -0.88 19.94
C THR A 38 -7.70 0.57 19.49
N GLY A 39 -8.39 0.82 18.39
CA GLY A 39 -8.54 2.16 17.85
C GLY A 39 -9.07 2.18 16.42
N THR A 40 -9.19 3.39 15.89
CA THR A 40 -9.45 3.60 14.45
C THR A 40 -8.15 4.05 13.80
N TYR A 41 -7.76 3.35 12.73
CA TYR A 41 -6.51 3.59 12.03
C TYR A 41 -6.77 3.98 10.57
N PRO A 42 -6.45 5.22 10.15
CA PRO A 42 -6.62 5.66 8.77
C PRO A 42 -5.51 5.05 7.91
N THR A 43 -5.82 3.95 7.23
CA THR A 43 -4.87 3.20 6.39
C THR A 43 -4.86 3.75 4.97
N ARG A 44 -3.68 3.82 4.33
CA ARG A 44 -3.52 4.38 2.98
C ARG A 44 -2.44 3.64 2.19
N LEU A 45 -2.63 3.55 0.88
CA LEU A 45 -1.61 3.07 -0.06
C LEU A 45 -1.07 4.23 -0.91
N THR A 46 0.25 4.33 -1.06
CA THR A 46 0.90 5.20 -2.05
C THR A 46 1.57 4.35 -3.12
N THR A 47 1.18 4.54 -4.39
CA THR A 47 1.83 3.88 -5.53
C THR A 47 2.83 4.83 -6.19
N THR A 48 4.07 4.40 -6.31
CA THR A 48 5.13 5.14 -7.02
C THR A 48 5.25 4.64 -8.45
N TRP A 49 5.08 5.58 -9.38
CA TRP A 49 5.08 5.35 -10.81
C TRP A 49 6.36 5.86 -11.45
N THR A 50 6.69 5.23 -12.55
CA THR A 50 7.81 5.62 -13.37
C THR A 50 7.42 5.58 -14.84
N ALA A 51 8.14 6.32 -15.68
CA ALA A 51 7.78 6.44 -17.08
C ALA A 51 8.99 6.28 -18.00
N ASP A 52 8.74 5.72 -19.16
CA ASP A 52 9.68 5.62 -20.27
C ASP A 52 9.08 6.31 -21.50
N PHE A 53 9.89 7.03 -22.28
CA PHE A 53 9.49 7.70 -23.51
C PHE A 53 10.43 7.33 -24.66
N ARG A 54 10.00 7.52 -25.91
CA ARG A 54 10.86 7.38 -27.09
C ARG A 54 10.44 8.37 -28.15
N VAL A 55 11.40 8.81 -28.96
CA VAL A 55 11.17 9.77 -30.06
C VAL A 55 11.50 9.10 -31.39
N ASN A 56 10.64 9.29 -32.40
CA ASN A 56 10.86 8.80 -33.78
C ASN A 56 11.24 7.31 -33.88
N ASN A 57 10.55 6.43 -33.12
CA ASN A 57 10.87 5.00 -33.03
C ASN A 57 12.32 4.67 -32.61
N GLY A 58 13.01 5.61 -31.97
CA GLY A 58 14.29 5.39 -31.31
C GLY A 58 14.18 4.52 -30.05
N PRO A 59 15.30 4.31 -29.33
CA PRO A 59 15.32 3.54 -28.10
C PRO A 59 14.41 4.17 -27.03
N TRP A 60 13.88 3.35 -26.13
CA TRP A 60 13.20 3.81 -24.92
C TRP A 60 14.20 4.51 -23.99
N GLN A 61 13.78 5.64 -23.44
CA GLN A 61 14.52 6.46 -22.50
C GLN A 61 13.69 6.63 -21.23
N ARG A 62 14.33 6.43 -20.09
CA ARG A 62 13.73 6.66 -18.78
C ARG A 62 13.42 8.15 -18.60
N VAL A 63 12.24 8.48 -18.10
CA VAL A 63 11.97 9.80 -17.52
C VAL A 63 12.70 9.89 -16.17
N ASN A 64 13.41 10.98 -15.93
CA ASN A 64 14.05 11.20 -14.63
C ASN A 64 13.00 11.52 -13.57
N GLY A 65 13.05 10.81 -12.44
CA GLY A 65 12.13 10.96 -11.32
C GLY A 65 10.98 9.96 -11.31
N THR A 66 10.13 10.10 -10.30
CA THR A 66 8.96 9.26 -10.05
C THR A 66 7.75 10.13 -9.75
N VAL A 67 6.56 9.54 -9.87
CA VAL A 67 5.30 10.18 -9.48
C VAL A 67 4.64 9.32 -8.42
N ASP A 68 4.37 9.92 -7.26
CA ASP A 68 3.62 9.25 -6.19
C ASP A 68 2.13 9.55 -6.34
N MET A 69 1.33 8.49 -6.39
CA MET A 69 -0.12 8.57 -6.45
C MET A 69 -0.73 7.87 -5.25
N PRO A 70 -1.23 8.63 -4.28
CA PRO A 70 -1.76 8.05 -3.07
C PRO A 70 -3.28 7.82 -3.14
N SER A 71 -3.74 6.72 -2.53
CA SER A 71 -5.15 6.34 -2.47
C SER A 71 -5.94 7.22 -1.47
N PRO A 72 -7.27 7.17 -1.50
CA PRO A 72 -8.07 7.57 -0.34
C PRO A 72 -7.69 6.76 0.91
N THR A 73 -7.91 7.35 2.08
CA THR A 73 -7.75 6.65 3.36
C THR A 73 -8.94 5.75 3.63
N THR A 74 -8.69 4.58 4.22
CA THR A 74 -9.73 3.67 4.71
C THR A 74 -9.55 3.50 6.22
N ASP A 75 -10.62 3.80 6.97
CA ASP A 75 -10.59 3.68 8.43
C ASP A 75 -10.80 2.22 8.85
N LEU A 76 -9.76 1.63 9.43
CA LEU A 76 -9.82 0.29 10.01
C LEU A 76 -10.10 0.38 11.50
N GLN A 77 -11.14 -0.34 11.95
CA GLN A 77 -11.49 -0.40 13.36
C GLN A 77 -10.91 -1.66 13.99
N VAL A 78 -9.91 -1.48 14.85
CA VAL A 78 -9.30 -2.56 15.65
C VAL A 78 -10.00 -2.62 16.98
N ARG A 79 -10.59 -3.78 17.28
CA ARG A 79 -11.29 -4.06 18.52
C ARG A 79 -10.64 -5.25 19.22
N GLU A 80 -10.64 -5.21 20.54
CA GLU A 80 -10.29 -6.36 21.35
C GLU A 80 -11.54 -7.25 21.48
N ALA A 81 -11.37 -8.56 21.28
CA ALA A 81 -12.40 -9.54 21.63
C ALA A 81 -11.98 -10.18 22.95
N THR A 82 -12.80 -10.02 24.00
CA THR A 82 -12.62 -10.75 25.25
C THR A 82 -13.38 -12.07 25.13
N PRO A 83 -12.70 -13.23 24.98
CA PRO A 83 -13.41 -14.50 25.00
C PRO A 83 -13.95 -14.74 26.40
N VAL A 84 -15.27 -14.94 26.51
CA VAL A 84 -15.90 -15.45 27.74
C VAL A 84 -16.17 -16.93 27.50
N LEU A 85 -15.48 -17.79 28.24
CA LEU A 85 -15.83 -19.21 28.30
C LEU A 85 -16.98 -19.34 29.31
N THR A 86 -18.17 -19.69 28.84
CA THR A 86 -19.25 -20.18 29.70
C THR A 86 -19.17 -21.69 29.74
N ASP A 87 -19.12 -22.24 30.96
CA ASP A 87 -19.04 -23.67 31.29
C ASP A 87 -20.25 -24.48 30.76
#